data_AF-A0A453M1E3-F1
#
_entry.id   AF-A0A453M1E3-F1
#
_cell.length_a   1.000
_cell.length_b   1.000
_cell.length_c   1.000
_cell.angle_alpha   90.00
_cell.angle_beta   90.00
_cell.angle_gamma   90.00
#
_symmetry.space_group_name_H-M   'P 1'
#
loop_
_entity.id
_entity.type
_entity.pdbx_description
1 polymer ?
#
loop_
_entity_poly.entity_id
_entity_poly.type
_entity_poly.pdbx_seq_one_letter_code
_entity_poly.pdbx_strand_id
1 'polypeptide(L)'
;MDLLGPSLWDVWHSAGQEMSVLKVACIAIDAISILEKIHSKGFIHGDVKPENFLLGQPGSAQEKKLFLINFGLASNWKWKRGSSSMHVQYDQRPDIFRFVLTTFSVQNYGTNLTSLLLTFPRGTISYASVHAHLGRTGSRRGDLESLAYTLIFLLRGSLPWQGYQGDNNSFLVCKKKMEISPEVLCSFCPAPFKHFLELVTTMKFDEEPNYQKLVSLFDDLIVGPASRPIRIAGDLEVGHKRGRIAANLEEDEQPMEKVRLGSPATQWISIYSARQNMKQR
;
A
#
# COMPACT_ATOMS: atom_id res chain seq x y z
N MET A 1 5.97 -10.60 18.21
CA MET A 1 6.30 -9.38 17.47
C MET A 1 6.62 -8.31 18.48
N ASP A 2 7.54 -7.42 18.14
CA ASP A 2 7.77 -6.21 18.92
C ASP A 2 6.49 -5.38 18.94
N LEU A 3 6.18 -4.79 20.09
CA LEU A 3 4.99 -3.98 20.26
C LEU A 3 5.23 -2.66 19.50
N LEU A 4 4.52 -2.42 18.40
CA LEU A 4 4.60 -1.14 17.69
C LEU A 4 3.75 -0.08 18.39
N GLY A 5 4.03 1.18 18.07
CA GLY A 5 3.28 2.34 18.52
C GLY A 5 2.02 2.59 17.68
N PRO A 6 1.43 3.79 17.81
CA PRO A 6 0.19 4.16 17.12
C PRO A 6 0.35 4.21 15.59
N SER A 7 -0.74 3.96 14.86
CA SER A 7 -0.78 4.17 13.41
C SER A 7 -0.81 5.67 13.07
N LEU A 8 -0.48 6.02 11.83
CA LEU A 8 -0.65 7.40 11.37
C LEU A 8 -2.12 7.86 11.43
N TRP A 9 -3.08 6.93 11.29
CA TRP A 9 -4.49 7.22 11.53
C TRP A 9 -4.72 7.66 12.99
N ASP A 10 -4.21 6.89 13.96
CA ASP A 10 -4.38 7.19 15.39
C ASP A 10 -3.74 8.53 15.75
N VAL A 11 -2.54 8.79 15.22
CA VAL A 11 -1.82 10.05 15.44
C VAL A 11 -2.56 11.23 14.80
N TRP A 12 -3.15 11.06 13.62
CA TRP A 12 -3.94 12.10 12.96
C TRP A 12 -5.25 12.36 13.72
N HIS A 13 -5.94 11.31 14.15
CA HIS A 13 -7.20 11.39 14.88
C HIS A 13 -7.03 12.06 16.25
N SER A 14 -5.98 11.70 16.98
CA SER A 14 -5.66 12.32 18.28
C SER A 14 -5.14 13.75 18.18
N ALA A 15 -4.60 14.15 17.03
CA ALA A 15 -4.10 15.51 16.78
C ALA A 15 -5.19 16.50 16.33
N GLY A 16 -6.48 16.14 16.43
CA GLY A 16 -7.57 17.01 15.99
C GLY A 16 -7.81 16.98 14.49
N GLN A 17 -7.49 15.86 13.83
CA GLN A 17 -7.81 15.62 12.41
C GLN A 17 -7.04 16.48 11.40
N GLU A 18 -5.89 17.01 11.80
CA GLU A 18 -4.93 17.68 10.92
C GLU A 18 -3.49 17.36 11.36
N MET A 19 -2.57 17.25 10.40
CA MET A 19 -1.14 17.17 10.68
C MET A 19 -0.39 18.34 10.04
N SER A 20 0.61 18.85 10.74
CA SER A 20 1.45 19.93 10.21
C SER A 20 2.22 19.49 8.97
N VAL A 21 2.45 20.44 8.05
CA VAL A 21 3.19 20.23 6.80
C VAL A 21 4.54 19.55 7.04
N LEU A 22 5.31 20.02 8.03
CA LEU A 22 6.62 19.46 8.38
C LEU A 22 6.53 17.97 8.75
N LYS A 23 5.51 17.59 9.55
CA LYS A 23 5.31 16.20 9.97
C LYS A 23 4.95 15.30 8.79
N VAL A 24 4.04 15.76 7.93
CA VAL A 24 3.65 15.00 6.74
C VAL A 24 4.78 14.89 5.72
N ALA A 25 5.61 15.93 5.57
CA ALA A 25 6.80 15.87 4.72
C ALA A 25 7.82 14.83 5.22
N CYS A 26 8.05 14.73 6.53
CA CYS A 26 8.91 13.68 7.10
C CYS A 26 8.33 12.29 6.86
N ILE A 27 7.01 12.11 7.09
CA ILE A 27 6.30 10.87 6.78
C ILE A 27 6.45 10.49 5.31
N ALA A 28 6.35 11.46 4.39
CA ALA A 28 6.51 11.22 2.95
C ALA A 28 7.88 10.63 2.62
N ILE A 29 8.95 11.22 3.13
CA ILE A 29 10.32 10.74 2.91
C ILE A 29 10.50 9.31 3.40
N ASP A 30 10.05 9.01 4.62
CA ASP A 30 10.20 7.69 5.21
C ASP A 30 9.32 6.65 4.51
N ALA A 31 8.07 6.99 4.19
CA ALA A 31 7.15 6.11 3.48
C ALA A 31 7.65 5.78 2.06
N ILE A 32 8.18 6.75 1.32
CA ILE A 32 8.80 6.53 0.01
C ILE A 32 9.99 5.57 0.16
N SER A 33 10.85 5.78 1.16
CA SER A 33 12.01 4.92 1.43
C SER A 33 11.61 3.49 1.83
N ILE A 34 10.51 3.33 2.57
CA ILE A 34 9.97 2.00 2.94
C ILE A 34 9.42 1.29 1.69
N LEU A 35 8.66 1.99 0.85
CA LEU A 35 8.13 1.44 -0.39
C LEU A 35 9.27 1.06 -1.34
N GLU A 36 10.29 1.90 -1.51
CA GLU A 36 11.50 1.58 -2.28
C GLU A 36 12.12 0.25 -1.83
N LYS A 37 12.28 0.06 -0.51
CA LYS A 37 12.84 -1.19 0.04
C LYS A 37 12.00 -2.41 -0.33
N ILE A 38 10.68 -2.34 -0.20
CA ILE A 38 9.78 -3.46 -0.54
C ILE A 38 9.79 -3.72 -2.05
N HIS A 39 9.74 -2.65 -2.86
CA HIS A 39 9.84 -2.72 -4.30
C HIS A 39 11.16 -3.36 -4.76
N SER A 40 12.30 -3.00 -4.15
CA SER A 40 13.60 -3.59 -4.46
C SER A 40 13.63 -5.13 -4.26
N LYS A 41 12.86 -5.62 -3.28
CA LYS A 41 12.69 -7.06 -3.01
C LYS A 41 11.75 -7.77 -3.99
N GLY A 42 11.04 -7.02 -4.84
CA GLY A 42 10.14 -7.56 -5.86
C GLY A 42 8.67 -7.57 -5.50
N PHE A 43 8.30 -6.94 -4.38
CA PHE A 43 6.92 -6.89 -3.88
C PHE A 43 6.35 -5.50 -4.02
N ILE A 44 5.05 -5.42 -4.26
CA ILE A 44 4.22 -4.24 -4.02
C ILE A 44 3.35 -4.52 -2.80
N HIS A 45 2.98 -3.49 -2.06
CA HIS A 45 2.15 -3.57 -0.87
C HIS A 45 0.66 -3.77 -1.22
N GLY A 46 0.11 -2.95 -2.11
CA GLY A 46 -1.27 -3.07 -2.60
C GLY A 46 -2.38 -2.53 -1.67
N ASP A 47 -2.01 -2.02 -0.49
CA ASP A 47 -2.94 -1.44 0.50
C ASP A 47 -2.27 -0.31 1.30
N VAL A 48 -1.70 0.66 0.61
CA VAL A 48 -1.02 1.80 1.24
C VAL A 48 -2.06 2.76 1.80
N LYS A 49 -2.05 2.97 3.13
CA LYS A 49 -3.02 3.79 3.87
C LYS A 49 -2.52 4.16 5.27
N PRO A 50 -3.06 5.19 5.94
CA PRO A 50 -2.60 5.64 7.26
C PRO A 50 -2.56 4.53 8.32
N GLU A 51 -3.51 3.60 8.29
CA GLU A 51 -3.66 2.53 9.29
C GLU A 51 -2.53 1.49 9.21
N ASN A 52 -1.93 1.32 8.03
CA ASN A 52 -0.85 0.35 7.80
C ASN A 52 0.54 0.96 8.06
N PHE A 53 0.64 2.27 8.35
CA PHE A 53 1.87 2.90 8.78
C PHE A 53 1.86 3.16 10.28
N LEU A 54 2.79 2.56 11.01
CA LEU A 54 2.90 2.67 12.48
C LEU A 54 4.21 3.34 12.89
N LEU A 55 4.15 4.11 13.97
CA LEU A 55 5.35 4.58 14.68
C LEU A 55 5.90 3.47 15.57
N GLY A 56 7.16 3.57 15.99
CA GLY A 56 7.71 2.65 16.99
C GLY A 56 7.10 2.88 18.37
N GLN A 57 7.36 1.96 19.29
CA GLN A 57 6.82 2.02 20.64
C GLN A 57 7.21 3.33 21.35
N PRO A 58 6.26 4.04 22.00
CA PRO A 58 6.58 5.20 22.84
C PRO A 58 7.59 4.85 23.93
N GLY A 59 8.60 5.70 24.12
CA GLY A 59 9.68 5.47 25.09
C GLY A 59 10.76 4.49 24.62
N SER A 60 10.71 3.99 23.38
CA SER A 60 11.78 3.20 22.78
C SER A 60 12.71 4.04 21.91
N ALA A 61 13.92 3.55 21.65
CA ALA A 61 14.85 4.18 20.70
C ALA A 61 14.27 4.30 19.26
N GLN A 62 13.26 3.49 18.95
CA GLN A 62 12.59 3.44 17.65
C GLN A 62 11.25 4.19 17.63
N GLU A 63 10.86 4.88 18.70
CA GLU A 63 9.59 5.66 18.79
C GLU A 63 9.36 6.54 17.55
N LYS A 64 10.46 7.14 17.08
CA LYS A 64 10.53 8.00 15.91
C LYS A 64 10.83 7.23 14.62
N LYS A 65 10.48 5.96 14.49
CA LYS A 65 10.70 5.19 13.25
C LYS A 65 9.35 4.82 12.67
N LEU A 66 9.20 5.02 11.37
CA LEU A 66 7.99 4.61 10.64
C LEU A 66 8.15 3.16 10.16
N PHE A 67 7.08 2.38 10.32
CA PHE A 67 6.98 0.98 9.91
C PHE A 67 5.77 0.81 9.00
N LEU A 68 5.88 -0.06 8.00
CA LEU A 68 4.75 -0.50 7.18
C LEU A 68 4.40 -1.94 7.56
N ILE A 69 3.12 -2.17 7.85
CA ILE A 69 2.57 -3.45 8.28
C ILE A 69 1.47 -3.93 7.30
N ASN A 70 0.92 -5.12 7.56
CA ASN A 70 -0.24 -5.67 6.86
C ASN A 70 -0.01 -5.96 5.36
N PHE A 71 0.92 -6.90 5.10
CA PHE A 71 1.26 -7.41 3.77
C PHE A 71 0.25 -8.44 3.23
N GLY A 72 -0.97 -8.52 3.77
CA GLY A 72 -1.97 -9.52 3.35
C GLY A 72 -2.40 -9.40 1.88
N LEU A 73 -2.18 -8.22 1.28
CA LEU A 73 -2.48 -7.89 -0.11
C LEU A 73 -1.22 -7.73 -0.97
N ALA A 74 -0.05 -7.94 -0.38
CA ALA A 74 1.22 -7.81 -1.07
C ALA A 74 1.32 -8.85 -2.19
N SER A 75 1.87 -8.43 -3.33
CA SER A 75 2.04 -9.29 -4.49
C SER A 75 3.37 -9.03 -5.18
N ASN A 76 3.86 -10.00 -5.94
CA ASN A 76 5.08 -9.83 -6.72
C ASN A 76 4.79 -8.91 -7.90
N TRP A 77 5.64 -7.90 -8.13
CA TRP A 77 5.63 -7.10 -9.36
C TRP A 77 6.70 -7.56 -10.36
N LYS A 78 7.62 -8.46 -9.94
CA LYS A 78 8.60 -9.10 -10.81
C LYS A 78 8.66 -10.60 -10.57
N TRP A 79 8.81 -11.37 -11.65
CA TRP A 79 9.10 -12.80 -11.58
C TRP A 79 10.59 -13.03 -11.76
N LYS A 80 11.15 -13.97 -10.99
CA LYS A 80 12.50 -14.48 -11.24
C LYS A 80 12.41 -15.70 -12.15
N ARG A 81 13.06 -15.63 -13.32
CA ARG A 81 13.24 -16.78 -14.21
C ARG A 81 14.75 -16.97 -14.40
N GLY A 82 15.32 -17.94 -13.70
CA GLY A 82 16.78 -18.11 -13.61
C GLY A 82 17.45 -16.92 -12.93
N SER A 83 18.57 -16.45 -13.48
CA SER A 83 19.29 -15.26 -13.02
C SER A 83 18.65 -13.92 -13.43
N SER A 84 17.66 -13.93 -14.32
CA SER A 84 16.99 -12.71 -14.82
C SER A 84 15.70 -12.41 -14.06
N SER A 85 15.52 -11.15 -13.71
CA SER A 85 14.29 -10.62 -13.13
C SER A 85 13.48 -9.93 -14.23
N MET A 86 12.24 -10.36 -14.46
CA MET A 86 11.34 -9.74 -15.43
C MET A 86 10.15 -9.10 -14.71
N HIS A 87 9.75 -7.90 -15.13
CA HIS A 87 8.51 -7.29 -14.65
C HIS A 87 7.33 -8.22 -14.95
N VAL A 88 6.37 -8.31 -14.03
CA VAL A 88 5.09 -8.99 -14.29
C VAL A 88 4.50 -8.36 -15.55
N GLN A 89 4.16 -9.19 -16.52
CA GLN A 89 3.57 -8.68 -17.76
C GLN A 89 2.36 -7.84 -17.41
N TYR A 90 2.21 -6.72 -18.11
CA TYR A 90 0.99 -5.93 -18.02
C TYR A 90 -0.16 -6.82 -18.48
N ASP A 91 -0.88 -7.39 -17.53
CA ASP A 91 -1.92 -8.33 -17.85
C ASP A 91 -3.18 -7.53 -18.19
N GLN A 92 -3.43 -7.39 -19.49
CA GLN A 92 -4.69 -6.86 -20.00
C GLN A 92 -5.77 -7.95 -20.10
N ARG A 93 -5.52 -9.20 -19.67
CA ARG A 93 -6.43 -10.35 -19.92
C ARG A 93 -7.88 -10.05 -19.52
N PRO A 94 -8.79 -9.90 -20.51
CA PRO A 94 -10.21 -9.63 -20.31
C PRO A 94 -10.93 -10.70 -19.49
N ASP A 95 -10.33 -11.87 -19.37
CA ASP A 95 -10.80 -13.03 -18.63
C ASP A 95 -10.60 -12.90 -17.11
N ILE A 96 -9.65 -12.07 -16.68
CA ILE A 96 -9.54 -11.57 -15.29
C ILE A 96 -10.21 -10.18 -15.15
N PHE A 97 -10.58 -9.51 -16.26
CA PHE A 97 -11.62 -8.46 -16.29
C PHE A 97 -13.02 -9.06 -16.02
N ARG A 98 -13.19 -9.75 -14.89
CA ARG A 98 -14.51 -9.86 -14.30
C ARG A 98 -14.90 -8.46 -13.81
N PHE A 99 -15.59 -7.73 -14.70
CA PHE A 99 -16.44 -6.54 -14.44
C PHE A 99 -15.96 -5.13 -14.84
N VAL A 100 -15.36 -4.92 -16.03
CA VAL A 100 -15.20 -3.53 -16.57
C VAL A 100 -15.61 -3.34 -18.06
N LEU A 101 -16.07 -4.34 -18.81
CA LEU A 101 -16.38 -4.14 -20.26
C LEU A 101 -17.79 -4.51 -20.75
N THR A 102 -18.80 -4.23 -19.94
CA THR A 102 -20.18 -3.97 -20.43
C THR A 102 -20.78 -2.98 -19.43
N THR A 103 -20.67 -1.67 -19.61
CA THR A 103 -21.49 -0.91 -20.56
C THR A 103 -20.85 0.46 -20.84
N PHE A 104 -20.36 0.67 -22.06
CA PHE A 104 -20.33 2.00 -22.65
C PHE A 104 -21.22 1.94 -23.90
N SER A 105 -22.25 2.79 -23.90
CA SER A 105 -23.33 2.90 -24.88
C SER A 105 -24.36 1.76 -24.89
N VAL A 106 -25.47 1.92 -24.16
CA VAL A 106 -26.82 1.83 -24.74
C VAL A 106 -27.71 2.82 -23.99
N GLN A 107 -28.04 3.94 -24.63
CA GLN A 107 -29.26 4.68 -24.34
C GLN A 107 -30.47 3.76 -24.63
N ASN A 108 -31.44 3.79 -23.72
CA ASN A 108 -32.77 3.19 -23.85
C ASN A 108 -32.86 1.66 -23.69
N TYR A 109 -34.02 1.25 -23.19
CA TYR A 109 -34.45 -0.11 -22.83
C TYR A 109 -34.08 -0.59 -21.43
N GLY A 110 -35.06 -0.35 -20.53
CA GLY A 110 -35.14 -0.97 -19.23
C GLY A 110 -35.02 -2.48 -19.32
N THR A 111 -33.97 -3.01 -18.72
CA THR A 111 -33.89 -4.39 -18.25
C THR A 111 -33.10 -4.38 -16.93
N ASN A 112 -33.66 -5.02 -15.91
CA ASN A 112 -32.99 -5.27 -14.64
C ASN A 112 -31.90 -6.32 -14.89
N LEU A 113 -30.66 -5.90 -15.13
CA LEU A 113 -29.50 -6.77 -15.09
C LEU A 113 -28.78 -6.61 -13.75
N THR A 114 -28.99 -7.61 -12.90
CA THR A 114 -28.12 -8.09 -11.82
C THR A 114 -26.78 -7.36 -11.70
N SER A 115 -26.64 -6.59 -10.61
CA SER A 115 -25.43 -6.51 -9.76
C SER A 115 -24.13 -6.92 -10.49
N LEU A 116 -23.70 -6.10 -11.46
CA LEU A 116 -22.36 -6.21 -12.00
C LEU A 116 -21.42 -5.83 -10.86
N LEU A 117 -20.85 -6.84 -10.20
CA LEU A 117 -19.85 -6.75 -9.15
C LEU A 117 -18.62 -6.01 -9.70
N LEU A 118 -18.66 -4.68 -9.74
CA LEU A 118 -17.49 -3.82 -9.86
C LEU A 118 -16.41 -4.42 -8.97
N THR A 119 -15.30 -4.86 -9.57
CA THR A 119 -14.22 -5.48 -8.81
C THR A 119 -13.80 -4.50 -7.74
N PHE A 120 -14.13 -4.81 -6.48
CA PHE A 120 -13.69 -3.97 -5.37
C PHE A 120 -12.16 -3.95 -5.39
N PRO A 121 -11.51 -2.77 -5.30
CA PRO A 121 -10.07 -2.73 -5.13
C PRO A 121 -9.74 -3.63 -3.93
N ARG A 122 -8.67 -4.42 -4.03
CA ARG A 122 -8.35 -5.40 -2.98
C ARG A 122 -8.02 -4.74 -1.63
N GLY A 123 -7.91 -3.41 -1.56
CA GLY A 123 -7.62 -2.61 -0.35
C GLY A 123 -8.62 -1.48 -0.09
N THR A 124 -8.25 -0.53 0.75
CA THR A 124 -9.15 0.58 1.13
C THR A 124 -9.46 1.51 -0.05
N ILE A 125 -10.75 1.56 -0.45
CA ILE A 125 -11.29 2.34 -1.58
C ILE A 125 -10.79 3.80 -1.61
N SER A 126 -10.77 4.48 -0.46
CA SER A 126 -10.39 5.90 -0.37
C SER A 126 -8.97 6.17 -0.87
N TYR A 127 -8.02 5.28 -0.59
CA TYR A 127 -6.59 5.48 -0.88
C TYR A 127 -6.12 4.68 -2.10
N ALA A 128 -6.91 3.72 -2.60
CA ALA A 128 -6.54 2.91 -3.75
C ALA A 128 -6.23 3.76 -5.00
N SER A 129 -5.24 3.38 -5.81
CA SER A 129 -4.99 4.02 -7.10
C SER A 129 -6.18 3.87 -8.06
N VAL A 130 -6.30 4.77 -9.03
CA VAL A 130 -7.25 4.66 -10.15
C VAL A 130 -7.10 3.30 -10.84
N HIS A 131 -5.86 2.85 -11.02
CA HIS A 131 -5.55 1.56 -11.64
C HIS A 131 -6.08 0.37 -10.83
N ALA A 132 -6.04 0.44 -9.50
CA ALA A 132 -6.62 -0.60 -8.64
C ALA A 132 -8.14 -0.66 -8.75
N HIS A 133 -8.83 0.50 -8.86
CA HIS A 133 -10.27 0.53 -9.10
C HIS A 133 -10.66 -0.07 -10.46
N LEU A 134 -9.81 0.10 -11.47
CA LEU A 134 -9.99 -0.46 -12.82
C LEU A 134 -9.60 -1.95 -12.91
N GLY A 135 -9.31 -2.60 -11.78
CA GLY A 135 -8.94 -4.02 -11.73
C GLY A 135 -7.60 -4.33 -12.40
N ARG A 136 -6.74 -3.33 -12.62
CA ARG A 136 -5.43 -3.52 -13.28
C ARG A 136 -4.46 -4.24 -12.35
N THR A 137 -3.49 -4.92 -12.95
CA THR A 137 -2.37 -5.50 -12.20
C THR A 137 -1.72 -4.42 -11.33
N GLY A 138 -1.46 -4.77 -10.07
CA GLY A 138 -0.76 -3.86 -9.17
C GLY A 138 0.64 -3.54 -9.70
N SER A 139 1.12 -2.33 -9.39
CA SER A 139 2.44 -1.84 -9.83
C SER A 139 3.03 -0.91 -8.79
N ARG A 140 4.34 -0.66 -8.90
CA ARG A 140 5.08 0.25 -8.01
C ARG A 140 4.48 1.66 -8.00
N ARG A 141 4.05 2.15 -9.16
CA ARG A 141 3.34 3.45 -9.26
C ARG A 141 2.02 3.45 -8.52
N GLY A 142 1.31 2.31 -8.46
CA GLY A 142 0.05 2.19 -7.74
C GLY A 142 0.21 2.41 -6.23
N ASP A 143 1.27 1.85 -5.64
CA ASP A 143 1.59 2.09 -4.22
C ASP A 143 1.96 3.56 -3.96
N LEU A 144 2.71 4.18 -4.87
CA LEU A 144 3.11 5.60 -4.74
C LEU A 144 1.94 6.56 -4.96
N GLU A 145 1.01 6.25 -5.87
CA GLU A 145 -0.25 6.99 -6.06
C GLU A 145 -1.12 6.91 -4.80
N SER A 146 -1.26 5.71 -4.22
CA SER A 146 -1.94 5.52 -2.93
C SER A 146 -1.27 6.25 -1.77
N LEU A 147 0.06 6.34 -1.77
CA LEU A 147 0.79 7.16 -0.82
C LEU A 147 0.48 8.65 -1.01
N ALA A 148 0.41 9.15 -2.24
CA ALA A 148 0.06 10.56 -2.50
C ALA A 148 -1.31 10.92 -1.90
N TYR A 149 -2.33 10.08 -2.12
CA TYR A 149 -3.65 10.27 -1.52
C TYR A 149 -3.62 10.19 0.01
N THR A 150 -2.82 9.29 0.56
CA THR A 150 -2.61 9.16 2.02
C THR A 150 -2.00 10.43 2.61
N LEU A 151 -0.98 11.01 1.97
CA LEU A 151 -0.32 12.24 2.46
C LEU A 151 -1.25 13.45 2.37
N ILE A 152 -2.00 13.59 1.28
CA ILE A 152 -2.98 14.67 1.11
C ILE A 152 -4.10 14.55 2.15
N PHE A 153 -4.56 13.34 2.45
CA PHE A 153 -5.50 13.08 3.53
C PHE A 153 -4.95 13.52 4.90
N LEU A 154 -3.70 13.19 5.22
CA LEU A 154 -3.09 13.59 6.49
C LEU A 154 -2.98 15.11 6.66
N LEU A 155 -2.82 15.86 5.56
CA LEU A 155 -2.79 17.32 5.56
C LEU A 155 -4.18 17.96 5.65
N ARG A 156 -5.14 17.47 4.86
CA ARG A 156 -6.45 18.11 4.64
C ARG A 156 -7.58 17.53 5.48
N GLY A 157 -7.32 16.38 6.09
CA GLY A 157 -8.27 15.60 6.87
C GLY A 157 -9.37 14.90 6.08
N SER A 158 -9.52 15.20 4.79
CA SER A 158 -10.47 14.53 3.90
C SER A 158 -10.01 14.51 2.45
N LEU A 159 -10.55 13.55 1.69
CA LEU A 159 -10.42 13.44 0.24
C LEU A 159 -11.78 13.72 -0.42
N PRO A 160 -11.81 14.39 -1.59
CA PRO A 160 -13.07 14.81 -2.24
C PRO A 160 -14.02 13.68 -2.66
N TRP A 161 -13.54 12.44 -2.65
CA TRP A 161 -14.28 11.23 -3.00
C TRP A 161 -14.69 10.40 -1.76
N GLN A 162 -14.54 10.92 -0.55
CA GLN A 162 -15.09 10.27 0.66
C GLN A 162 -16.60 10.49 0.76
N GLY A 163 -17.30 9.55 1.40
CA GLY A 163 -18.73 9.67 1.73
C GLY A 163 -19.71 9.00 0.77
N TYR A 164 -19.26 8.51 -0.39
CA TYR A 164 -20.11 7.69 -1.26
C TYR A 164 -20.53 6.39 -0.56
N GLN A 165 -21.77 5.96 -0.79
CA GLN A 165 -22.40 4.78 -0.18
C GLN A 165 -22.99 3.86 -1.26
N GLY A 166 -23.18 2.59 -0.92
CA GLY A 166 -23.78 1.59 -1.80
C GLY A 166 -22.79 0.83 -2.68
N ASP A 167 -23.30 -0.13 -3.45
CA ASP A 167 -22.50 -1.11 -4.20
C ASP A 167 -21.66 -0.49 -5.33
N ASN A 168 -22.05 0.69 -5.81
CA ASN A 168 -21.33 1.43 -6.85
C ASN A 168 -20.29 2.42 -6.29
N ASN A 169 -20.05 2.46 -4.97
CA ASN A 169 -19.11 3.39 -4.34
C ASN A 169 -17.72 3.35 -5.01
N SER A 170 -17.16 2.16 -5.24
CA SER A 170 -15.86 2.01 -5.90
C SER A 170 -15.80 2.71 -7.27
N PHE A 171 -16.88 2.62 -8.06
CA PHE A 171 -16.97 3.27 -9.36
C PHE A 171 -17.08 4.79 -9.23
N LEU A 172 -17.90 5.29 -8.30
CA LEU A 172 -18.04 6.73 -8.06
C LEU A 172 -16.72 7.36 -7.59
N VAL A 173 -15.99 6.67 -6.72
CA VAL A 173 -14.66 7.09 -6.27
C VAL A 173 -13.68 7.09 -7.44
N CYS A 174 -13.64 6.03 -8.24
CA CYS A 174 -12.77 5.95 -9.42
C CYS A 174 -13.04 7.08 -10.40
N LYS A 175 -14.31 7.31 -10.74
CA LYS A 175 -14.74 8.39 -11.63
C LYS A 175 -14.29 9.75 -11.09
N LYS A 176 -14.51 10.01 -9.80
CA LYS A 176 -14.12 11.27 -9.16
C LYS A 176 -12.60 11.48 -9.18
N LYS A 177 -11.81 10.42 -8.94
CA LYS A 177 -10.34 10.45 -9.01
C LYS A 177 -9.81 10.75 -10.41
N MET A 178 -10.48 10.25 -11.46
CA MET A 178 -10.12 10.52 -12.85
C MET A 178 -10.52 11.93 -13.31
N GLU A 179 -11.56 12.52 -12.70
CA GLU A 179 -12.04 13.86 -13.03
C GLU A 179 -11.26 14.99 -12.34
N ILE A 180 -10.75 14.74 -11.13
CA ILE A 180 -10.08 15.78 -10.33
C ILE A 180 -8.60 15.90 -10.70
N SER A 181 -8.18 17.12 -11.04
CA SER A 181 -6.77 17.39 -11.37
C SER A 181 -5.90 17.49 -10.11
N PRO A 182 -4.58 17.26 -10.22
CA PRO A 182 -3.65 17.47 -9.11
C PRO A 182 -3.72 18.88 -8.51
N GLU A 183 -3.95 19.91 -9.33
CA GLU A 183 -4.09 21.31 -8.89
C GLU A 183 -5.29 21.50 -7.97
N VAL A 184 -6.45 20.93 -8.33
CA VAL A 184 -7.67 21.05 -7.53
C VAL A 184 -7.54 20.25 -6.24
N LEU A 185 -7.03 19.01 -6.34
CA LEU A 185 -6.89 18.12 -5.18
C LEU A 185 -5.89 18.68 -4.16
N CYS A 186 -4.77 19.23 -4.64
CA CYS A 186 -3.72 19.82 -3.81
C CYS A 186 -3.92 21.33 -3.60
N SER A 187 -5.13 21.86 -3.80
CA SER A 187 -5.43 23.25 -3.44
C SER A 187 -5.06 23.48 -1.98
N PHE A 188 -4.33 24.56 -1.70
CA PHE A 188 -3.81 24.89 -0.36
C PHE A 188 -2.77 23.91 0.24
N CYS A 189 -2.33 22.90 -0.51
CA CYS A 189 -1.18 22.08 -0.12
C CYS A 189 0.13 22.73 -0.60
N PRO A 190 1.26 22.54 0.10
CA PRO A 190 2.58 22.94 -0.39
C PRO A 190 2.91 22.29 -1.74
N ALA A 191 3.63 23.02 -2.60
CA ALA A 191 3.96 22.59 -3.96
C ALA A 191 4.58 21.17 -4.07
N PRO A 192 5.45 20.71 -3.15
CA PRO A 192 5.98 19.34 -3.19
C PRO A 192 4.93 18.23 -3.26
N PHE A 193 3.80 18.37 -2.56
CA PHE A 193 2.74 17.35 -2.57
C PHE A 193 2.04 17.24 -3.92
N LYS A 194 1.81 18.39 -4.57
CA LYS A 194 1.25 18.47 -5.92
C LYS A 194 2.22 17.86 -6.93
N HIS A 195 3.49 18.25 -6.90
CA HIS A 195 4.52 17.71 -7.80
C HIS A 195 4.71 16.21 -7.61
N PHE A 196 4.65 15.71 -6.36
CA PHE A 196 4.69 14.28 -6.09
C PHE A 196 3.51 13.56 -6.76
N LEU A 197 2.29 14.06 -6.61
CA LEU A 197 1.10 13.50 -7.25
C LEU A 197 1.19 13.51 -8.79
N GLU A 198 1.63 14.63 -9.38
CA GLU A 198 1.81 14.75 -10.84
C GLU A 198 2.83 13.74 -11.38
N LEU A 199 3.96 13.56 -10.69
CA LEU A 199 4.97 12.58 -11.09
C LEU A 199 4.43 11.14 -10.99
N VAL A 200 3.75 10.79 -9.90
CA VAL A 200 3.30 9.39 -9.72
C VAL A 200 2.15 8.99 -10.62
N THR A 201 1.27 9.93 -10.97
CA THR A 201 0.13 9.67 -11.87
C THR A 201 0.53 9.60 -13.34
N THR A 202 1.67 10.18 -13.72
CA THR A 202 2.19 10.17 -15.10
C THR A 202 3.13 8.99 -15.40
N MET A 203 3.64 8.29 -14.38
CA MET A 203 4.50 7.12 -14.55
C MET A 203 3.82 5.99 -15.33
N LYS A 204 4.59 5.29 -16.18
CA LYS A 204 4.13 4.08 -16.87
C LYS A 204 4.05 2.89 -15.92
N PHE A 205 3.31 1.85 -16.32
CA PHE A 205 3.06 0.66 -15.50
C PHE A 205 4.34 -0.05 -15.04
N ASP A 206 5.30 -0.21 -15.95
CA ASP A 206 6.55 -0.93 -15.77
C ASP A 206 7.75 -0.02 -15.48
N GLU A 207 7.53 1.31 -15.47
CA GLU A 207 8.56 2.31 -15.18
C GLU A 207 9.16 2.09 -13.78
N GLU A 208 10.48 2.24 -13.70
CA GLU A 208 11.19 2.21 -12.43
C GLU A 208 11.12 3.60 -11.77
N PRO A 209 10.45 3.73 -10.60
CA PRO A 209 10.34 5.03 -9.97
C PRO A 209 11.71 5.54 -9.53
N ASN A 210 12.00 6.81 -9.83
CA ASN A 210 13.16 7.48 -9.27
C ASN A 210 12.86 7.94 -7.83
N TYR A 211 12.99 7.01 -6.87
CA TYR A 211 12.67 7.26 -5.45
C TYR A 211 13.48 8.42 -4.87
N GLN A 212 14.75 8.58 -5.27
CA GLN A 212 15.59 9.70 -4.83
C GLN A 212 14.99 11.05 -5.23
N LYS A 213 14.56 11.19 -6.49
CA LYS A 213 13.87 12.39 -6.96
C LYS A 213 12.55 12.65 -6.24
N LEU A 214 11.81 11.59 -5.89
CA LEU A 214 10.55 11.72 -5.15
C LEU A 214 10.80 12.18 -3.70
N VAL A 215 11.83 11.66 -3.04
CA VAL A 215 12.26 12.10 -1.71
C VAL A 215 12.71 13.56 -1.74
N SER A 216 13.52 13.94 -2.74
CA SER A 216 14.09 15.29 -2.81
C SER A 216 13.07 16.41 -2.99
N LEU A 217 11.83 16.09 -3.38
CA LEU A 217 10.74 17.07 -3.44
C LEU A 217 10.45 17.68 -2.06
N PHE A 218 10.67 16.92 -0.99
CA PHE A 218 10.29 17.30 0.37
C PHE A 218 11.45 17.89 1.18
N ASP A 219 12.67 17.93 0.64
CA ASP A 219 13.87 18.39 1.37
C ASP A 219 13.73 19.84 1.83
N ASP A 220 13.22 20.74 0.97
CA ASP A 220 13.03 22.16 1.29
C ASP A 220 12.00 22.41 2.39
N LEU A 221 11.11 21.44 2.66
CA LEU A 221 10.13 21.53 3.74
C LEU A 221 10.73 21.14 5.10
N ILE A 222 11.93 20.55 5.14
CA ILE A 222 12.57 20.06 6.36
C ILE A 222 13.72 21.00 6.74
N VAL A 223 13.50 21.83 7.74
CA VAL A 223 14.51 22.80 8.22
C VAL A 223 15.53 22.09 9.13
N GLY A 224 16.60 21.54 8.55
CA GLY A 224 17.79 21.04 9.26
C GLY A 224 17.66 19.69 10.00
N PRO A 225 18.79 19.03 10.33
CA PRO A 225 18.82 17.66 10.89
C PRO A 225 18.18 17.52 12.28
N ALA A 226 17.99 18.63 13.02
CA ALA A 226 17.33 18.64 14.32
C ALA A 226 15.80 18.63 14.25
N SER A 227 15.21 18.92 13.09
CA SER A 227 13.74 18.98 12.91
C SER A 227 13.13 17.67 12.40
N ARG A 228 13.93 16.64 12.09
CA ARG A 228 13.42 15.31 11.69
C ARG A 228 12.78 14.61 12.90
N PRO A 229 11.44 14.55 13.01
CA PRO A 229 10.77 13.85 14.09
C PRO A 229 10.83 12.34 13.89
N ILE A 230 11.34 11.87 12.74
CA ILE A 230 11.43 10.46 12.38
C ILE A 230 12.88 10.17 11.96
N ARG A 231 13.57 9.28 12.69
CA ARG A 231 14.94 8.87 12.38
C ARG A 231 14.89 7.56 11.61
N ILE A 232 15.44 7.56 10.40
CA ILE A 232 15.83 6.34 9.70
C ILE A 232 16.94 5.68 10.53
N ALA A 233 16.59 4.70 11.35
CA ALA A 233 17.59 3.77 11.85
C ALA A 233 18.06 2.93 10.66
N GLY A 234 19.29 3.21 10.23
CA GLY A 234 20.01 2.56 9.13
C GLY A 234 20.42 1.12 9.39
N ASP A 235 19.97 0.49 10.48
CA ASP A 235 20.37 -0.88 10.80
C ASP A 235 19.22 -1.87 10.65
N LEU A 236 19.50 -2.91 9.86
CA LEU A 236 18.83 -4.20 9.93
C LEU A 236 18.93 -4.70 11.38
N GLU A 237 17.80 -4.90 12.05
CA GLU A 237 17.73 -5.93 13.07
C GLU A 237 16.84 -7.07 12.55
N VAL A 238 17.52 -8.08 12.02
CA VAL A 238 16.95 -9.41 11.82
C VAL A 238 16.91 -10.04 13.23
N GLY A 239 15.71 -10.19 13.79
CA GLY A 239 15.54 -10.82 15.10
C GLY A 239 16.22 -12.20 15.14
N HIS A 240 17.24 -12.34 15.98
CA HIS A 240 17.91 -13.60 16.24
C HIS A 240 16.93 -14.56 16.95
N LYS A 241 16.70 -15.72 16.35
CA LYS A 241 15.96 -16.82 16.98
C LYS A 241 16.81 -17.37 18.14
N ARG A 242 16.43 -17.08 19.39
CA ARG A 242 16.96 -17.81 20.54
C ARG A 242 16.64 -19.29 20.37
N GLY A 243 17.67 -20.11 20.29
CA GLY A 243 17.56 -21.56 20.20
C GLY A 243 16.85 -22.13 21.42
N ARG A 244 15.96 -23.10 21.19
CA ARG A 244 15.56 -24.08 22.18
C ARG A 244 15.93 -25.46 21.66
N ILE A 245 16.91 -26.01 22.35
CA ILE A 245 17.23 -27.40 22.69
C ILE A 245 16.39 -28.47 21.98
N ALA A 246 17.12 -29.38 21.35
CA ALA A 246 16.66 -30.60 20.71
C ALA A 246 15.90 -31.54 21.66
N ALA A 247 14.87 -32.18 21.13
CA ALA A 247 14.47 -33.52 21.53
C ALA A 247 14.03 -34.28 20.27
N ASN A 248 14.74 -35.37 20.01
CA ASN A 248 14.47 -36.37 18.99
C ASN A 248 13.05 -36.92 19.11
N LEU A 249 12.47 -37.32 17.97
CA LEU A 249 11.88 -38.64 17.77
C LEU A 249 11.78 -38.89 16.26
N GLU A 250 12.29 -40.06 15.87
CA GLU A 250 12.38 -40.62 14.52
C GLU A 250 10.99 -41.08 14.05
N GLU A 251 10.75 -41.06 12.72
CA GLU A 251 10.42 -42.28 11.95
C GLU A 251 10.23 -41.98 10.44
N ASP A 252 10.62 -42.99 9.65
CA ASP A 252 10.78 -43.11 8.20
C ASP A 252 9.53 -42.89 7.34
N GLU A 253 9.70 -42.31 6.13
CA GLU A 253 9.20 -42.89 4.87
C GLU A 253 9.69 -42.09 3.62
N GLN A 254 10.16 -42.83 2.61
CA GLN A 254 10.71 -42.35 1.32
C GLN A 254 9.64 -41.95 0.27
N PRO A 255 10.01 -41.24 -0.82
CA PRO A 255 9.17 -40.23 -1.44
C PRO A 255 8.27 -40.74 -2.58
N MET A 256 7.00 -40.33 -2.59
CA MET A 256 6.19 -40.33 -3.82
C MET A 256 6.10 -38.94 -4.42
N GLU A 257 6.58 -38.82 -5.65
CA GLU A 257 6.49 -37.64 -6.49
C GLU A 257 5.03 -37.40 -6.92
N LYS A 258 4.42 -36.32 -6.38
CA LYS A 258 3.16 -35.76 -6.88
C LYS A 258 3.36 -34.29 -7.18
N VAL A 259 3.47 -33.99 -8.47
CA VAL A 259 3.40 -32.64 -9.04
C VAL A 259 2.09 -31.96 -8.60
N ARG A 260 2.17 -30.88 -7.82
CA ARG A 260 1.06 -29.94 -7.60
C ARG A 260 1.55 -28.54 -7.21
N LEU A 261 1.14 -27.59 -8.04
CA LEU A 261 0.69 -26.21 -7.80
C LEU A 261 1.40 -25.40 -6.69
N GLY A 262 1.98 -24.28 -7.12
CA GLY A 262 2.82 -23.34 -6.36
C GLY A 262 2.48 -23.18 -4.88
N SER A 263 3.52 -23.35 -4.07
CA SER A 263 3.52 -23.10 -2.63
C SER A 263 3.09 -21.66 -2.33
N PRO A 264 2.10 -21.43 -1.44
CA PRO A 264 1.85 -20.12 -0.87
C PRO A 264 3.11 -19.59 -0.17
N ALA A 265 3.27 -18.28 -0.10
CA ALA A 265 4.40 -17.59 0.53
C ALA A 265 4.43 -17.73 2.08
N THR A 266 4.26 -18.95 2.60
CA THR A 266 4.24 -19.27 4.03
C THR A 266 5.60 -19.67 4.60
N GLN A 267 6.64 -19.86 3.77
CA GLN A 267 7.92 -20.39 4.27
C GLN A 267 8.97 -19.35 4.70
N TRP A 268 8.73 -18.04 4.53
CA TRP A 268 9.73 -17.02 4.91
C TRP A 268 9.17 -15.77 5.58
N ILE A 269 7.86 -15.74 5.87
CA ILE A 269 7.20 -14.64 6.57
C ILE A 269 6.83 -15.16 7.96
N SER A 270 7.25 -14.48 9.02
CA SER A 270 6.76 -14.76 10.37
C SER A 270 5.28 -14.33 10.43
N ILE A 271 4.37 -15.30 10.29
CA ILE A 271 2.91 -15.10 10.26
C ILE A 271 2.39 -14.95 11.69
N TYR A 272 1.55 -13.93 11.92
CA TYR A 272 0.65 -13.89 13.07
C TYR A 272 -0.77 -14.20 12.60
N SER A 273 -1.32 -15.28 13.12
CA SER A 273 -2.74 -15.62 12.99
C SER A 273 -3.40 -15.37 14.34
N ALA A 274 -3.95 -14.17 14.56
CA ALA A 274 -4.90 -13.99 15.65
C ALA A 274 -6.28 -14.47 15.20
N ARG A 275 -6.61 -15.73 15.50
CA ARG A 275 -7.99 -16.18 15.71
C ARG A 275 -8.00 -17.24 16.81
N GLN A 276 -8.55 -16.91 17.97
CA GLN A 276 -9.22 -17.92 18.78
C GLN A 276 -10.72 -17.76 18.55
N ASN A 277 -11.36 -18.87 18.19
CA ASN A 277 -12.81 -18.98 18.04
C ASN A 277 -13.47 -18.80 19.42
N MET A 278 -14.42 -17.87 19.53
CA MET A 278 -15.39 -17.90 20.63
C MET A 278 -16.25 -19.15 20.48
N LYS A 279 -16.23 -20.03 21.49
CA LYS A 279 -17.27 -21.03 21.67
C LYS A 279 -18.50 -20.32 22.23
N GLN A 280 -19.58 -20.27 21.45
CA GLN A 280 -20.91 -19.97 21.98
C GLN A 280 -21.29 -21.08 22.96
N ARG A 281 -21.75 -20.67 24.15
CA ARG A 281 -22.60 -21.46 25.04
C ARG A 281 -24.00 -20.89 24.93
#